data_AF-A0A0N4TT98-F1
#
_entry.id   AF-A0A0N4TT98-F1
#
_cell.length_a   1.000
_cell.length_b   1.000
_cell.length_c   1.000
_cell.angle_alpha   90.00
_cell.angle_beta   90.00
_cell.angle_gamma   90.00
#
_symmetry.space_group_name_H-M   'P 1'
#
loop_
_entity.id
_entity.type
_entity.pdbx_description
1 polymer ?
#
loop_
_entity_poly.entity_id
_entity_poly.type
_entity_poly.pdbx_seq_one_letter_code
_entity_poly.pdbx_strand_id
1 'polypeptide(L)'
;MWPENCLKAKCDMVYLHKCPEDSRLVIPPPPPGECCAPPGECHCDIQKCYPLVPVCESGLERVLVKKGINEPGHCCDIFECKQPELQCENVHCDRHFLDYNEEECPNDSIRTASYVPAGTCCPINPECRCRASICMPASCPEGQKVKILQKGIICIKKMKIITA
;
A
#
# COMPACT_ATOMS: atom_id res chain seq x y z
N MET A 1 -9.41 27.46 53.33
CA MET A 1 -10.58 28.28 53.73
C MET A 1 -10.98 29.11 52.53
N TRP A 2 -12.17 28.91 51.99
CA TRP A 2 -12.70 29.76 50.92
C TRP A 2 -13.09 31.10 51.55
N PRO A 3 -12.76 32.25 50.93
CA PRO A 3 -13.15 33.54 51.48
C PRO A 3 -14.69 33.66 51.51
N GLU A 4 -15.28 33.96 52.67
CA GLU A 4 -16.73 34.20 52.89
C GLU A 4 -17.32 35.28 51.94
N ASN A 5 -16.45 36.03 51.27
CA ASN A 5 -16.70 37.08 50.31
C ASN A 5 -16.99 36.60 48.87
N CYS A 6 -16.85 35.31 48.55
CA CYS A 6 -17.13 34.80 47.19
C CYS A 6 -18.61 34.50 46.90
N LEU A 7 -19.48 34.50 47.91
CA LEU A 7 -20.91 34.19 47.77
C LEU A 7 -21.70 35.20 46.92
N LYS A 8 -21.18 36.42 46.72
CA LYS A 8 -21.82 37.49 45.92
C LYS A 8 -21.08 37.81 44.62
N ALA A 9 -20.03 37.08 44.28
CA ALA A 9 -19.25 37.33 43.07
C ALA A 9 -20.08 37.00 41.82
N LYS A 10 -20.09 37.90 40.83
CA LYS A 10 -20.60 37.62 39.48
C LYS A 10 -19.39 37.38 38.58
N CYS A 11 -19.30 36.17 38.02
CA CYS A 11 -18.22 35.80 37.13
C CYS A 11 -18.67 35.92 35.67
N ASP A 12 -17.84 36.55 34.84
CA ASP A 12 -18.06 36.61 33.41
C ASP A 12 -17.82 35.23 32.79
N MET A 13 -18.83 34.66 32.14
CA MET A 13 -18.73 33.35 31.52
C MET A 13 -18.30 33.50 30.08
N VAL A 14 -17.02 33.23 29.80
CA VAL A 14 -16.50 33.14 28.44
C VAL A 14 -16.73 31.72 27.93
N TYR A 15 -17.67 31.56 27.01
CA TYR A 15 -17.95 30.26 26.39
C TYR A 15 -16.93 29.93 25.31
N LEU A 16 -15.92 29.11 25.64
CA LEU A 16 -15.10 28.48 24.61
C LEU A 16 -15.90 27.33 23.98
N HIS A 17 -16.47 27.56 22.80
CA HIS A 17 -17.55 26.71 22.29
C HIS A 17 -17.12 25.29 21.85
N LYS A 18 -15.83 25.00 21.61
CA LYS A 18 -15.28 23.64 21.42
C LYS A 18 -13.76 23.67 21.29
N CYS A 19 -13.08 22.72 21.93
CA CYS A 19 -11.68 22.42 21.62
C CYS A 19 -11.57 21.54 20.38
N PRO A 20 -10.42 21.55 19.68
CA PRO A 20 -10.11 20.61 18.62
C PRO A 20 -10.24 19.14 19.07
N GLU A 21 -10.41 18.21 18.13
CA GLU A 21 -10.67 16.79 18.44
C GLU A 21 -9.56 16.14 19.25
N ASP A 22 -8.31 16.57 19.06
CA ASP A 22 -7.13 16.07 19.77
C ASP A 22 -6.89 16.74 21.14
N SER A 23 -7.81 17.60 21.56
CA SER A 23 -7.65 18.50 22.69
C SER A 23 -8.82 18.39 23.66
N ARG A 24 -8.60 18.76 24.91
CA ARG A 24 -9.63 18.84 25.96
C ARG A 24 -9.64 20.23 26.59
N LEU A 25 -10.84 20.66 26.97
CA LEU A 25 -11.01 21.90 27.71
C LEU A 25 -10.58 21.68 29.17
N VAL A 26 -9.63 22.47 29.63
CA VAL A 26 -9.16 22.50 31.02
C VAL A 26 -9.52 23.86 31.60
N ILE A 27 -10.30 23.86 32.69
CA ILE A 27 -10.64 25.09 33.42
C ILE A 27 -9.72 25.14 34.66
N PRO A 28 -8.78 26.09 34.74
CA PRO A 28 -7.92 26.21 35.91
C PRO A 28 -8.72 26.58 37.17
N PRO A 29 -8.26 26.18 38.36
CA PRO A 29 -8.86 26.70 39.59
C PRO A 29 -8.62 28.22 39.70
N PRO A 30 -9.51 28.95 40.38
CA PRO A 30 -9.32 30.37 40.65
C PRO A 30 -8.03 30.60 41.46
N PRO A 31 -7.26 31.66 41.15
CA PRO A 31 -6.11 32.06 41.95
C PRO A 31 -6.49 32.34 43.42
N PRO A 32 -5.55 32.21 44.37
CA PRO A 32 -5.82 32.52 45.77
C PRO A 32 -6.31 33.96 45.97
N GLY A 33 -7.50 34.12 46.55
CA GLY A 33 -8.12 35.43 46.79
C GLY A 33 -9.09 35.89 45.69
N GLU A 34 -9.13 35.20 44.55
CA GLU A 34 -10.14 35.40 43.50
C GLU A 34 -11.28 34.38 43.62
N CYS A 35 -12.49 34.79 43.23
CA CYS A 35 -13.69 33.95 43.30
C CYS A 35 -14.04 33.27 41.97
N CYS A 36 -13.54 33.81 40.86
CA CYS A 36 -13.90 33.39 39.51
C CYS A 36 -12.76 32.61 38.89
N ALA A 37 -13.08 31.46 38.30
CA ALA A 37 -12.12 30.71 37.51
C ALA A 37 -11.77 31.48 36.23
N PRO A 38 -10.51 31.46 35.78
CA PRO A 38 -10.14 32.01 34.49
C PRO A 38 -10.84 31.23 33.34
N PRO A 39 -10.86 31.79 32.11
CA PRO A 39 -11.36 31.10 30.94
C PRO A 39 -10.70 29.73 30.76
N GLY A 40 -11.47 28.74 30.31
CA GLY A 40 -10.92 27.44 30.01
C GLY A 40 -9.99 27.48 28.80
N GLU A 41 -8.89 26.73 28.87
CA GLU A 41 -7.89 26.60 27.82
C GLU A 41 -7.94 25.20 27.21
N CYS A 42 -7.68 25.10 25.92
CA CYS A 42 -7.55 23.80 25.26
C CYS A 42 -6.14 23.26 25.49
N HIS A 43 -6.06 22.05 26.02
CA HIS A 43 -4.80 21.34 26.21
C HIS A 43 -4.83 20.06 25.39
N CYS A 44 -3.66 19.66 24.88
CA CYS A 44 -3.51 18.41 24.17
C CYS A 44 -3.94 17.22 25.03
N ASP A 45 -4.72 16.32 24.43
CA ASP A 45 -5.16 15.08 25.03
C ASP A 45 -4.65 13.90 24.19
N ILE A 46 -3.50 13.36 24.59
CA ILE A 46 -2.82 12.27 23.87
C ILE A 46 -3.71 11.02 23.76
N GLN A 47 -4.66 10.82 24.68
CA GLN A 47 -5.60 9.70 24.61
C GLN A 47 -6.53 9.79 23.39
N LYS A 48 -6.77 11.01 22.89
CA LYS A 48 -7.55 11.25 21.68
C LYS A 48 -6.75 11.10 20.39
N CYS A 49 -5.42 10.89 20.48
CA CYS A 49 -4.59 10.62 19.32
C CYS A 49 -4.74 9.18 18.81
N TYR A 50 -5.00 8.21 19.67
CA TYR A 50 -5.07 6.79 19.27
C TYR A 50 -6.11 6.51 18.18
N PRO A 51 -7.36 7.05 18.25
CA PRO A 51 -8.36 6.84 17.21
C PRO A 51 -8.03 7.52 15.86
N LEU A 52 -7.16 8.54 15.84
CA LEU A 52 -6.76 9.25 14.62
C LEU A 52 -5.75 8.45 13.79
N VAL A 53 -5.20 7.37 14.34
CA VAL A 53 -4.23 6.53 13.65
C VAL A 53 -4.97 5.53 12.75
N PRO A 54 -4.82 5.59 11.43
CA PRO A 54 -5.52 4.70 10.51
C PRO A 54 -5.04 3.25 10.63
N VAL A 55 -5.97 2.33 10.43
CA VAL A 55 -5.68 0.90 10.21
C VAL A 55 -5.54 0.68 8.71
N CYS A 56 -4.37 0.20 8.27
CA CYS A 56 -4.09 -0.02 6.85
C CYS A 56 -4.55 -1.39 6.38
N GLU A 57 -5.07 -1.46 5.15
CA GLU A 57 -5.41 -2.71 4.47
C GLU A 57 -4.16 -3.53 4.14
N SER A 58 -4.34 -4.83 3.84
CA SER A 58 -3.24 -5.72 3.51
C SER A 58 -2.46 -5.21 2.29
N GLY A 59 -1.13 -5.11 2.44
CA GLY A 59 -0.22 -4.61 1.40
C GLY A 59 0.02 -3.09 1.43
N LEU A 60 -0.60 -2.36 2.35
CA LEU A 60 -0.28 -0.97 2.64
C LEU A 60 0.45 -0.86 3.98
N GLU A 61 1.40 0.08 4.04
CA GLU A 61 2.14 0.39 5.25
C GLU A 61 1.76 1.77 5.78
N ARG A 62 1.76 1.90 7.11
CA ARG A 62 1.46 3.16 7.79
C ARG A 62 2.71 4.04 7.81
N VAL A 63 2.64 5.19 7.18
CA VAL A 63 3.75 6.14 7.05
C VAL A 63 3.41 7.43 7.80
N LEU A 64 4.37 7.94 8.57
CA LEU A 64 4.24 9.25 9.24
C LEU A 64 4.34 10.37 8.21
N VAL A 65 3.29 11.18 8.09
CA VAL A 65 3.22 12.29 7.12
C VAL A 65 3.43 13.63 7.78
N LYS A 66 2.91 13.80 9.01
CA LYS A 66 3.11 15.03 9.77
C LYS A 66 3.34 14.69 11.23
N LYS A 67 4.39 15.26 11.81
CA LYS A 67 4.64 15.17 13.24
C LYS A 67 3.74 16.13 14.01
N GLY A 68 3.17 15.68 15.12
CA GLY A 68 2.49 16.53 16.09
C GLY A 68 3.46 17.50 16.75
N ILE A 69 2.97 18.69 17.08
CA ILE A 69 3.76 19.77 17.69
C ILE A 69 3.33 20.08 19.13
N ASN A 70 2.43 19.27 19.71
CA ASN A 70 1.87 19.47 21.05
C ASN A 70 1.12 20.81 21.23
N GLU A 71 0.53 21.33 20.15
CA GLU A 71 -0.38 22.47 20.18
C GLU A 71 -1.80 21.99 19.90
N PRO A 72 -2.85 22.55 20.55
CA PRO A 72 -4.23 22.18 20.31
C PRO A 72 -4.60 22.22 18.81
N GLY A 73 -5.12 21.12 18.28
CA GLY A 73 -5.39 20.93 16.85
C GLY A 73 -4.24 20.30 16.05
N HIS A 74 -3.05 20.23 16.65
CA HIS A 74 -1.84 19.61 16.10
C HIS A 74 -1.08 18.78 17.16
N CYS A 75 -1.79 18.23 18.13
CA CYS A 75 -1.22 17.42 19.21
C CYS A 75 -0.70 16.08 18.69
N CYS A 76 -1.41 15.50 17.72
CA CYS A 76 -1.18 14.14 17.26
C CYS A 76 -0.36 14.07 15.98
N ASP A 77 0.43 13.01 15.86
CA ASP A 77 1.04 12.60 14.60
C ASP A 77 -0.04 12.19 13.58
N ILE A 78 0.15 12.57 12.33
CA ILE A 78 -0.73 12.21 11.22
C ILE A 78 -0.04 11.13 10.39
N PHE A 79 -0.73 10.01 10.23
CA PHE A 79 -0.27 8.88 9.44
C PHE A 79 -1.17 8.66 8.24
N GLU A 80 -0.58 8.16 7.16
CA GLU A 80 -1.29 7.72 5.96
C GLU A 80 -0.90 6.28 5.60
N CYS A 81 -1.80 5.55 4.96
CA CYS A 81 -1.51 4.23 4.41
C CYS A 81 -0.99 4.36 2.99
N LYS A 82 0.24 3.91 2.74
CA LYS A 82 0.90 3.98 1.43
C LYS A 82 1.41 2.62 1.01
N GLN A 83 1.55 2.41 -0.30
CA GLN A 83 2.23 1.22 -0.80
C GLN A 83 3.72 1.33 -0.42
N PRO A 84 4.32 0.26 0.14
CA PRO A 84 5.74 0.25 0.40
C PRO A 84 6.51 0.44 -0.91
N GLU A 85 7.50 1.32 -0.90
CA GLU A 85 8.39 1.49 -2.04
C GLU A 85 9.26 0.24 -2.18
N LEU A 86 9.27 -0.33 -3.39
CA LEU A 86 10.08 -1.50 -3.69
C LEU A 86 11.56 -1.09 -3.76
N GLN A 87 12.35 -1.48 -2.77
CA GLN A 87 13.80 -1.26 -2.72
C GLN A 87 14.53 -2.46 -3.36
N CYS A 88 15.18 -2.23 -4.50
CA CYS A 88 15.84 -3.28 -5.27
C CYS A 88 17.37 -3.29 -5.11
N GLU A 89 17.94 -2.36 -4.35
CA GLU A 89 19.39 -2.11 -4.27
C GLU A 89 20.19 -3.32 -3.75
N ASN A 90 19.59 -4.13 -2.87
CA ASN A 90 20.23 -5.30 -2.25
C ASN A 90 19.69 -6.64 -2.77
N VAL A 91 18.85 -6.62 -3.81
CA VAL A 91 18.26 -7.84 -4.36
C VAL A 91 19.24 -8.47 -5.36
N HIS A 92 19.88 -9.56 -4.95
CA HIS A 92 20.64 -10.40 -5.88
C HIS A 92 19.69 -11.35 -6.60
N CYS A 93 19.35 -11.03 -7.84
CA CYS A 93 18.53 -11.90 -8.66
C CYS A 93 19.36 -13.10 -9.10
N ASP A 94 18.96 -14.26 -8.61
CA ASP A 94 19.64 -15.49 -8.94
C ASP A 94 19.43 -15.82 -10.42
N ARG A 95 20.52 -15.75 -11.20
CA ARG A 95 20.54 -16.12 -12.62
C ARG A 95 20.87 -17.60 -12.77
N HIS A 96 20.44 -18.46 -11.84
CA HIS A 96 20.79 -19.89 -11.71
C HIS A 96 20.48 -20.81 -12.92
N PHE A 97 20.25 -20.26 -14.11
CA PHE A 97 20.04 -21.00 -15.36
C PHE A 97 20.82 -20.45 -16.57
N LEU A 98 21.83 -19.58 -16.38
CA LEU A 98 22.64 -19.05 -17.49
C LEU A 98 24.05 -19.67 -17.58
N ASP A 99 24.19 -20.94 -17.26
CA ASP A 99 25.40 -21.71 -17.60
C ASP A 99 25.11 -22.89 -18.56
N TYR A 100 23.92 -22.89 -19.16
CA TYR A 100 23.61 -23.73 -20.33
C TYR A 100 23.11 -22.85 -21.45
N ASN A 101 24.09 -22.37 -22.22
CA ASN A 101 23.99 -21.77 -23.54
C ASN A 101 23.05 -20.56 -23.70
N GLU A 102 23.64 -19.51 -24.25
CA GLU A 102 23.02 -18.52 -25.11
C GLU A 102 22.42 -19.20 -26.38
N GLU A 103 21.64 -20.27 -26.20
CA GLU A 103 20.99 -21.03 -27.26
C GLU A 103 19.81 -20.19 -27.75
N GLU A 104 20.05 -19.52 -28.87
CA GLU A 104 18.99 -18.95 -29.70
C GLU A 104 17.86 -19.97 -29.84
N CYS A 105 16.62 -19.49 -29.72
CA CYS A 105 15.48 -20.38 -29.92
C CYS A 105 15.58 -21.05 -31.30
N PRO A 106 15.17 -22.32 -31.41
CA PRO A 106 15.13 -22.99 -32.70
C PRO A 106 14.23 -22.20 -33.66
N ASN A 107 14.49 -22.32 -34.96
CA ASN A 107 13.82 -21.54 -36.01
C ASN A 107 12.27 -21.58 -35.98
N ASP A 108 11.65 -22.58 -35.35
CA ASP A 108 10.20 -22.71 -35.20
C ASP A 108 9.62 -21.96 -33.98
N SER A 109 10.48 -21.31 -33.20
CA SER A 109 10.16 -20.73 -31.89
C SER A 109 10.73 -19.32 -31.75
N ILE A 110 10.19 -18.56 -30.81
CA ILE A 110 10.62 -17.21 -30.48
C ILE A 110 10.63 -17.05 -28.96
N ARG A 111 11.63 -16.33 -28.45
CA ARG A 111 11.66 -15.87 -27.05
C ARG A 111 11.10 -14.46 -27.01
N THR A 112 10.12 -14.24 -26.13
CA THR A 112 9.67 -12.88 -25.84
C THR A 112 10.76 -12.15 -25.04
N ALA A 113 10.80 -10.83 -25.13
CA ALA A 113 11.68 -10.01 -24.30
C ALA A 113 11.46 -10.33 -22.80
N SER A 114 12.54 -10.25 -22.03
CA SER A 114 12.45 -10.31 -20.58
C SER A 114 11.71 -9.09 -20.05
N TYR A 115 11.04 -9.25 -18.92
CA TYR A 115 10.29 -8.16 -18.28
C TYR A 115 10.35 -8.30 -16.76
N VAL A 116 10.15 -7.18 -16.06
CA VAL A 116 10.07 -7.12 -14.61
C VAL A 116 8.61 -6.83 -14.22
N PRO A 117 7.91 -7.78 -13.58
CA PRO A 117 6.56 -7.53 -13.07
C PRO A 117 6.51 -6.41 -12.03
N ALA A 118 5.38 -5.70 -11.97
CA ALA A 118 5.14 -4.70 -10.92
C ALA A 118 5.26 -5.33 -9.53
N GLY A 119 5.95 -4.65 -8.61
CA GLY A 119 6.17 -5.15 -7.24
C GLY A 119 7.27 -6.22 -7.12
N THR A 120 8.06 -6.45 -8.18
CA THR A 120 9.19 -7.39 -8.15
C THR A 120 10.45 -6.72 -8.66
N CYS A 121 11.62 -7.13 -8.13
CA CYS A 121 12.91 -6.57 -8.56
C CYS A 121 13.58 -7.42 -9.65
N CYS A 122 13.21 -8.69 -9.78
CA CYS A 122 13.90 -9.64 -10.64
C CYS A 122 13.20 -9.83 -11.99
N PRO A 123 13.96 -9.79 -13.10
CA PRO A 123 13.40 -10.02 -14.42
C PRO A 123 13.01 -11.49 -14.60
N ILE A 124 11.88 -11.71 -15.26
CA ILE A 124 11.45 -13.02 -15.73
C ILE A 124 11.98 -13.20 -17.16
N ASN A 125 12.75 -14.27 -17.36
CA ASN A 125 13.19 -14.71 -18.69
C ASN A 125 12.23 -15.81 -19.19
N PRO A 126 11.31 -15.50 -20.12
CA PRO A 126 10.38 -16.50 -20.63
C PRO A 126 11.11 -17.55 -21.47
N GLU A 127 10.60 -18.77 -21.48
CA GLU A 127 11.06 -19.86 -22.36
C GLU A 127 10.69 -19.61 -23.83
N CYS A 128 11.33 -20.35 -24.75
CA CYS A 128 11.01 -20.32 -26.17
C CYS A 128 9.58 -20.82 -26.40
N ARG A 129 8.78 -20.04 -27.14
CA ARG A 129 7.39 -20.40 -27.51
C ARG A 129 7.23 -20.49 -29.01
N CYS A 130 6.22 -21.24 -29.45
CA CYS A 130 6.00 -21.45 -30.87
C CYS A 130 5.72 -20.17 -31.65
N ARG A 131 6.38 -20.04 -32.80
CA ARG A 131 6.12 -18.96 -33.73
C ARG A 131 4.82 -19.27 -34.48
N ALA A 132 3.78 -18.48 -34.23
CA ALA A 132 2.46 -18.68 -34.85
C ALA A 132 2.48 -18.62 -36.38
N SER A 133 3.47 -17.92 -36.98
CA SER A 133 3.66 -17.87 -38.43
C SER A 133 4.20 -19.17 -39.03
N ILE A 134 4.73 -20.08 -38.21
CA ILE A 134 5.31 -21.36 -38.65
C ILE A 134 4.40 -22.52 -38.23
N CYS A 135 3.86 -22.46 -37.00
CA CYS A 135 2.97 -23.47 -36.47
C CYS A 135 1.63 -22.81 -36.12
N MET A 136 0.63 -22.97 -36.99
CA MET A 136 -0.71 -22.48 -36.72
C MET A 136 -1.39 -23.37 -35.66
N PRO A 137 -2.08 -22.78 -34.66
CA PRO A 137 -2.87 -23.55 -33.72
C PRO A 137 -4.01 -24.26 -34.46
N ALA A 138 -4.20 -25.56 -34.18
CA ALA A 138 -5.34 -26.30 -34.72
C ALA A 138 -6.55 -26.18 -33.78
N SER A 139 -7.70 -25.84 -34.36
CA SER A 139 -9.01 -26.01 -33.73
C SER A 139 -9.72 -27.19 -34.37
N CYS A 140 -10.09 -28.19 -33.58
CA CYS A 140 -10.87 -29.33 -34.04
C CYS A 140 -12.32 -29.19 -33.55
N PRO A 141 -13.33 -29.26 -34.43
CA PRO A 141 -14.73 -29.40 -34.02
C PRO A 141 -15.01 -30.79 -33.43
N GLU A 142 -16.18 -30.97 -32.81
CA GLU A 142 -16.58 -32.23 -32.16
C GLU A 142 -16.45 -33.44 -33.10
N GLY A 143 -15.83 -34.51 -32.60
CA GLY A 143 -15.58 -35.73 -33.37
C GLY A 143 -14.39 -35.67 -34.33
N GLN A 144 -13.55 -34.63 -34.28
CA GLN A 144 -12.30 -34.57 -35.04
C GLN A 144 -11.07 -34.57 -34.13
N LYS A 145 -9.97 -35.17 -34.61
CA LYS A 145 -8.67 -35.24 -33.93
C LYS A 145 -7.54 -34.77 -34.84
N VAL A 146 -6.50 -34.24 -34.24
CA VAL A 146 -5.30 -33.79 -34.97
C VAL A 146 -4.37 -34.99 -35.19
N LYS A 147 -4.02 -35.26 -36.45
CA LYS A 147 -2.92 -36.17 -36.80
C LYS A 147 -1.67 -35.34 -37.10
N ILE A 148 -0.66 -35.49 -36.26
CA ILE A 148 0.65 -34.85 -36.46
C ILE A 148 1.33 -35.50 -37.66
N LEU A 149 1.66 -34.70 -38.68
CA LEU A 149 2.37 -35.15 -39.87
C LEU A 149 3.87 -34.88 -39.78
N GLN A 150 4.26 -33.76 -39.14
CA GLN A 150 5.65 -33.38 -38.94
C GLN A 150 5.80 -32.60 -37.63
N LYS A 151 6.66 -33.12 -36.75
CA LYS A 151 7.10 -32.41 -35.54
C LYS A 151 8.30 -31.52 -35.89
N GLY A 152 8.33 -30.32 -35.33
CA GLY A 152 9.50 -29.47 -35.20
C GLY A 152 10.25 -29.79 -33.90
N ILE A 153 11.12 -28.87 -33.49
CA ILE A 153 11.94 -29.06 -32.28
C ILE A 153 11.08 -28.78 -31.05
N ILE A 154 10.39 -27.64 -31.07
CA ILE A 154 9.45 -27.25 -30.01
C ILE A 154 8.00 -27.37 -30.52
N CYS A 155 7.76 -27.15 -31.82
CA CYS A 155 6.42 -26.90 -32.35
C CYS A 155 6.00 -27.89 -33.43
N ILE A 156 4.70 -28.11 -33.61
CA ILE A 156 4.20 -28.99 -34.67
C ILE A 156 4.15 -28.23 -36.00
N LYS A 157 5.12 -28.48 -36.88
CA LYS A 157 5.23 -27.83 -38.19
C LYS A 157 4.11 -28.20 -39.16
N LYS A 158 3.63 -29.45 -39.09
CA LYS A 158 2.58 -29.91 -40.00
C LYS A 158 1.64 -30.89 -39.30
N MET A 159 0.36 -30.63 -39.45
CA MET A 159 -0.69 -31.48 -38.91
C MET A 159 -1.88 -31.51 -39.87
N LYS A 160 -2.70 -32.55 -39.74
CA LYS A 160 -3.93 -32.74 -40.51
C LYS A 160 -5.05 -33.09 -39.55
N ILE A 161 -6.19 -32.45 -39.71
CA ILE A 161 -7.38 -32.81 -38.95
C ILE A 161 -8.01 -34.03 -39.61
N ILE A 162 -8.32 -35.04 -38.80
CA ILE A 162 -8.97 -36.28 -39.23
C ILE A 162 -10.23 -36.49 -38.39
N THR A 163 -11.25 -37.09 -38.98
CA THR A 163 -12.44 -37.54 -38.23
C THR A 163 -12.03 -38.69 -37.29
N ALA A 164 -12.58 -38.68 -36.08
CA ALA A 164 -12.26 -39.66 -35.03
C ALA A 164 -12.64 -41.07 -35.45
#